data_AF-A0A813M5C5-F1
#
_entry.id   AF-A0A813M5C5-F1
#
_cell.length_a   1.000
_cell.length_b   1.000
_cell.length_c   1.000
_cell.angle_alpha   90.00
_cell.angle_beta   90.00
_cell.angle_gamma   90.00
#
_symmetry.space_group_name_H-M   'P 1'
#
loop_
_entity.id
_entity.type
_entity.pdbx_description
1 polymer ?
#
loop_
_entity_poly.entity_id
_entity_poly.type
_entity_poly.pdbx_seq_one_letter_code
_entity_poly.pdbx_strand_id
1 'polypeptide(L)'
;MNDSISVSSSYSSSTNSNSNSLNRSMIKNSRLGEIEDYLALPMTPVRRRTRSQTIYFGDELNTIAEYNKQLIEDLYILKKQLKDKDETILKLNDIRNKLESEIQELSASLFEEAYLMVNSARAEAAQSEKLLKEANGKIDVLQAEVKALKQLVITSTPSTPNKHLHPQLDTIPTHSTPSNNSTQSVKLTIPHSVTSLQPLTNTKEKTSFFKSHKRAPSHNDIQSKSIIDKLFQSSSKIQENNNHQNKPNFSFTADIAEFDPILFKELNEWKEKPDLGSINSDFLKRVYDEDIFPCLNFSNKRLTDELMKAIESNCVCIEELSTSQQQSEPFSQICGLSNIQSICHYKIKLSENSEWILISKLSRNRVISVCDFFTYLRYIKDGLVKSDVHEIYWNIIDLRKKITLSRLGL
;
A
#
# COMPACT_ATOMS: atom_id res chain seq x y z
N MET A 1 45.39 -36.26 -0.55
CA MET A 1 44.98 -35.00 0.10
C MET A 1 43.47 -34.94 -0.04
N ASN A 2 42.76 -34.99 1.08
CA ASN A 2 41.31 -34.92 1.10
C ASN A 2 40.89 -33.46 0.90
N ASP A 3 39.66 -33.24 0.45
CA ASP A 3 38.66 -32.55 1.28
C ASP A 3 37.26 -32.68 0.66
N SER A 4 36.48 -33.59 1.23
CA SER A 4 35.06 -33.76 0.93
C SER A 4 34.26 -32.82 1.82
N ILE A 5 33.79 -31.69 1.29
CA ILE A 5 32.96 -30.76 2.06
C ILE A 5 31.53 -31.32 2.15
N SER A 6 31.23 -32.00 3.25
CA SER A 6 29.89 -32.42 3.63
C SER A 6 29.06 -31.22 4.08
N VAL A 7 28.04 -30.84 3.29
CA VAL A 7 27.05 -29.84 3.72
C VAL A 7 26.01 -30.50 4.62
N SER A 8 26.19 -30.40 5.93
CA SER A 8 25.23 -30.87 6.92
C SER A 8 24.00 -29.95 6.97
N SER A 9 22.83 -30.54 6.72
CA SER A 9 21.53 -29.87 6.92
C SER A 9 21.25 -29.71 8.41
N SER A 10 21.12 -28.46 8.87
CA SER A 10 20.76 -28.11 10.25
C SER A 10 19.42 -27.37 10.25
N TYR A 11 18.32 -28.11 10.14
CA TYR A 11 16.98 -27.57 10.40
C TYR A 11 16.82 -27.29 11.90
N SER A 12 17.06 -26.05 12.31
CA SER A 12 16.81 -25.61 13.69
C SER A 12 15.33 -25.25 13.87
N SER A 13 14.50 -26.26 14.11
CA SER A 13 13.09 -26.10 14.48
C SER A 13 12.97 -25.56 15.92
N SER A 14 13.15 -24.24 16.08
CA SER A 14 12.94 -23.55 17.35
C SER A 14 11.45 -23.40 17.65
N THR A 15 10.84 -24.46 18.20
CA THR A 15 9.49 -24.40 18.77
C THR A 15 9.47 -23.41 19.93
N ASN A 16 8.89 -22.22 19.71
CA ASN A 16 8.80 -21.18 20.75
C ASN A 16 7.68 -21.47 21.77
N SER A 17 7.82 -22.60 22.46
CA SER A 17 6.91 -23.06 23.51
C SER A 17 7.39 -22.59 24.89
N ASN A 18 7.53 -21.28 25.10
CA ASN A 18 7.81 -20.73 26.44
C ASN A 18 7.43 -19.24 26.62
N SER A 19 6.12 -18.96 26.77
CA SER A 19 5.63 -17.67 27.29
C SER A 19 4.42 -17.77 28.24
N ASN A 20 3.90 -18.98 28.49
CA ASN A 20 2.66 -19.21 29.27
C ASN A 20 2.86 -19.88 30.65
N SER A 21 4.10 -20.09 31.12
CA SER A 21 4.36 -20.82 32.38
C SER A 21 4.37 -19.96 33.65
N LEU A 22 4.59 -18.64 33.56
CA LEU A 22 4.75 -17.77 34.72
C LEU A 22 3.43 -17.25 35.35
N ASN A 23 2.31 -17.26 34.62
CA ASN A 23 1.03 -16.74 35.12
C ASN A 23 0.09 -17.82 35.71
N ARG A 24 0.54 -19.07 35.89
CA ARG A 24 -0.32 -20.18 36.35
C ARG A 24 -0.05 -20.71 37.77
N SER A 25 0.96 -20.18 38.48
CA SER A 25 1.38 -20.70 39.79
C SER A 25 0.72 -20.04 41.01
N MET A 26 0.07 -18.88 40.85
CA MET A 26 -0.52 -18.10 41.97
C MET A 26 -2.03 -18.32 42.19
N ILE A 27 -2.66 -19.29 41.52
CA ILE A 27 -4.09 -19.64 41.72
C ILE A 27 -4.23 -21.08 42.27
N LYS A 28 -3.44 -21.40 43.30
CA LYS A 28 -3.59 -22.61 44.12
C LYS A 28 -3.18 -22.34 45.57
N ASN A 29 -4.05 -21.64 46.31
CA ASN A 29 -4.38 -21.89 47.73
C ASN A 29 -5.18 -20.72 48.31
N SER A 30 -6.49 -20.75 48.10
CA SER A 30 -7.48 -20.14 49.00
C SER A 30 -8.77 -20.93 48.82
N ARG A 31 -9.05 -21.79 49.80
CA ARG A 31 -10.28 -22.58 49.89
C ARG A 31 -11.42 -21.64 50.32
N LEU A 32 -11.88 -20.82 49.37
CA LEU A 32 -13.10 -20.03 49.52
C LEU A 32 -14.27 -21.01 49.59
N GLY A 33 -14.71 -21.29 50.81
CA GLY A 33 -15.96 -21.99 51.06
C GLY A 33 -17.13 -21.21 50.44
N GLU A 34 -18.18 -21.94 50.11
CA GLU A 34 -19.34 -21.41 49.38
C GLU A 34 -19.98 -20.25 50.16
N ILE A 35 -19.96 -19.05 49.57
CA ILE A 35 -20.58 -17.85 50.14
C ILE A 35 -22.09 -17.84 49.83
N GLU A 36 -22.73 -18.99 50.03
CA GLU A 36 -24.19 -19.13 50.06
C GLU A 36 -24.68 -19.30 51.51
N ASP A 37 -23.88 -19.91 52.40
CA ASP A 37 -24.20 -20.09 53.82
C ASP A 37 -24.32 -18.78 54.62
N TYR A 38 -23.66 -17.70 54.18
CA TYR A 38 -23.67 -16.42 54.91
C TYR A 38 -24.95 -15.58 54.70
N LEU A 39 -25.87 -16.01 53.83
CA LEU A 39 -27.14 -15.32 53.60
C LEU A 39 -28.28 -15.78 54.54
N ALA A 40 -28.04 -16.78 55.41
CA ALA A 40 -29.08 -17.49 56.15
C ALA A 40 -29.08 -17.31 57.69
N LEU A 41 -28.34 -16.33 58.25
CA LEU A 41 -28.33 -16.09 59.69
C LEU A 41 -29.43 -15.09 60.13
N PRO A 42 -30.40 -15.49 60.99
CA PRO A 42 -31.39 -14.56 61.52
C PRO A 42 -30.75 -13.62 62.55
N MET A 43 -30.96 -12.31 62.36
CA MET A 43 -30.51 -11.26 63.28
C MET A 43 -31.10 -11.46 64.69
N THR A 44 -30.26 -11.79 65.67
CA THR A 44 -30.69 -11.89 67.07
C THR A 44 -30.65 -10.50 67.75
N PRO A 45 -31.65 -10.15 68.57
CA PRO A 45 -31.75 -8.80 69.13
C PRO A 45 -30.75 -8.58 70.28
N VAL A 46 -29.77 -7.70 70.05
CA VAL A 46 -28.79 -7.29 71.07
C VAL A 46 -29.46 -6.44 72.15
N ARG A 47 -29.52 -6.99 73.37
CA ARG A 47 -30.16 -6.39 74.55
C ARG A 47 -29.32 -5.23 75.11
N ARG A 48 -29.63 -3.99 74.72
CA ARG A 48 -28.90 -2.79 75.20
C ARG A 48 -29.08 -2.56 76.70
N ARG A 49 -28.01 -2.14 77.39
CA ARG A 49 -28.08 -1.58 78.74
C ARG A 49 -27.20 -0.33 78.87
N THR A 50 -27.79 0.71 79.46
CA THR A 50 -27.16 1.95 79.96
C THR A 50 -26.54 2.93 78.93
N ARG A 51 -26.40 4.18 79.37
CA ARG A 51 -26.50 5.42 78.58
C ARG A 51 -25.19 6.22 78.64
N SER A 52 -24.98 7.10 77.65
CA SER A 52 -24.05 8.24 77.66
C SER A 52 -22.62 8.07 77.11
N GLN A 53 -22.46 7.62 75.85
CA GLN A 53 -21.51 8.25 74.89
C GLN A 53 -21.73 7.87 73.40
N THR A 54 -22.93 7.42 73.04
CA THR A 54 -23.13 6.54 71.88
C THR A 54 -23.62 7.23 70.60
N ILE A 55 -23.62 8.57 70.52
CA ILE A 55 -24.19 9.29 69.37
C ILE A 55 -23.14 9.48 68.25
N TYR A 56 -21.86 9.67 68.56
CA TYR A 56 -20.84 9.97 67.55
C TYR A 56 -20.22 8.74 66.86
N PHE A 57 -20.16 7.57 67.54
CA PHE A 57 -19.61 6.34 66.93
C PHE A 57 -20.58 5.61 65.99
N GLY A 58 -21.87 5.95 66.01
CA GLY A 58 -22.87 5.30 65.15
C GLY A 58 -22.74 5.68 63.68
N ASP A 59 -22.43 6.94 63.40
CA ASP A 59 -22.38 7.48 62.04
C ASP A 59 -21.12 7.00 61.29
N GLU A 60 -19.98 6.88 61.99
CA GLU A 60 -18.76 6.25 61.43
C GLU A 60 -18.98 4.77 61.10
N LEU A 61 -19.65 4.01 61.97
CA LEU A 61 -19.95 2.60 61.70
C LEU A 61 -20.95 2.42 60.54
N ASN A 62 -21.96 3.30 60.44
CA ASN A 62 -22.92 3.26 59.34
C ASN A 62 -22.26 3.64 58.00
N THR A 63 -21.43 4.67 57.97
CA THR A 63 -20.70 5.07 56.74
C THR A 63 -19.66 4.03 56.30
N ILE A 64 -18.98 3.37 57.24
CA ILE A 64 -18.11 2.22 56.94
C ILE A 64 -18.91 1.03 56.38
N ALA A 65 -20.10 0.75 56.94
CA ALA A 65 -20.96 -0.32 56.44
C ALA A 65 -21.50 -0.02 55.03
N GLU A 66 -21.87 1.24 54.76
CA GLU A 66 -22.34 1.70 53.45
C GLU A 66 -21.22 1.68 52.41
N TYR A 67 -20.01 2.13 52.76
CA TYR A 67 -18.82 2.03 51.91
C TYR A 67 -18.46 0.56 51.59
N ASN A 68 -18.48 -0.33 52.58
CA ASN A 68 -18.23 -1.76 52.36
C ASN A 68 -19.30 -2.39 51.45
N LYS A 69 -20.56 -1.98 51.57
CA LYS A 69 -21.64 -2.41 50.66
C LYS A 69 -21.37 -1.96 49.23
N GLN A 70 -21.03 -0.69 49.03
CA GLN A 70 -20.68 -0.16 47.70
C GLN A 70 -19.47 -0.89 47.11
N LEU A 71 -18.42 -1.13 47.90
CA LEU A 71 -17.22 -1.83 47.46
C LEU A 71 -17.51 -3.28 47.02
N ILE A 72 -18.42 -3.98 47.70
CA ILE A 72 -18.87 -5.33 47.30
C ILE A 72 -19.63 -5.28 45.97
N GLU A 73 -20.49 -4.28 45.77
CA GLU A 73 -21.25 -4.09 44.53
C GLU A 73 -20.31 -3.74 43.35
N ASP A 74 -19.36 -2.82 43.56
CA ASP A 74 -18.34 -2.44 42.57
C ASP A 74 -17.46 -3.64 42.17
N LEU A 75 -17.03 -4.46 43.14
CA LEU A 75 -16.27 -5.70 42.88
C LEU A 75 -17.09 -6.73 42.08
N TYR A 76 -18.40 -6.84 42.34
CA TYR A 76 -19.28 -7.71 41.55
C TYR A 76 -19.42 -7.22 40.10
N ILE A 77 -19.62 -5.91 39.90
CA ILE A 77 -19.72 -5.29 38.57
C ILE A 77 -18.40 -5.46 37.81
N LEU A 78 -17.25 -5.16 38.43
CA LEU A 78 -15.93 -5.32 37.83
C LEU A 78 -15.66 -6.78 37.45
N LYS A 79 -16.01 -7.75 38.30
CA LYS A 79 -15.85 -9.19 38.01
C LYS A 79 -16.70 -9.61 36.81
N LYS A 80 -17.93 -9.09 36.68
CA LYS A 80 -18.80 -9.35 35.53
C LYS A 80 -18.20 -8.76 34.24
N GLN A 81 -17.81 -7.49 34.27
CA GLN A 81 -17.17 -6.83 33.12
C GLN A 81 -15.86 -7.49 32.69
N LEU A 82 -15.09 -8.05 33.63
CA LEU A 82 -13.87 -8.78 33.33
C LEU A 82 -14.18 -10.10 32.62
N LYS A 83 -15.18 -10.86 33.09
CA LYS A 83 -15.65 -12.07 32.40
C LYS A 83 -16.16 -11.75 30.99
N ASP A 84 -16.98 -10.71 30.83
CA ASP A 84 -17.50 -10.29 29.53
C ASP A 84 -16.35 -9.94 28.56
N LYS A 85 -15.29 -9.29 29.07
CA LYS A 85 -14.06 -9.02 28.30
C LYS A 85 -13.30 -10.28 27.94
N ASP A 86 -13.11 -11.23 28.86
CA ASP A 86 -12.46 -12.51 28.57
C ASP A 86 -13.18 -13.27 27.45
N GLU A 87 -14.52 -13.27 27.45
CA GLU A 87 -15.32 -13.85 26.36
C GLU A 87 -15.13 -13.12 25.02
N THR A 88 -14.93 -11.79 25.02
CA THR A 88 -14.57 -11.06 23.78
C THR A 88 -13.15 -11.35 23.30
N ILE A 89 -12.19 -11.51 24.23
CA ILE A 89 -10.79 -11.84 23.89
C ILE A 89 -10.71 -13.22 23.25
N LEU A 90 -11.46 -14.22 23.75
CA LEU A 90 -11.54 -15.54 23.13
C LEU A 90 -12.07 -15.46 21.70
N LYS A 91 -13.18 -14.75 21.47
CA LYS A 91 -13.76 -14.56 20.12
C LYS A 91 -12.80 -13.86 19.16
N LEU A 92 -12.09 -12.83 19.62
CA LEU A 92 -11.08 -12.14 18.81
C LEU A 92 -9.86 -13.02 18.51
N ASN A 93 -9.44 -13.86 19.45
CA ASN A 93 -8.36 -14.82 19.25
C ASN A 93 -8.72 -15.88 18.20
N ASP A 94 -9.95 -16.41 18.23
CA ASP A 94 -10.43 -17.36 17.22
C ASP A 94 -10.49 -16.73 15.82
N ILE A 95 -10.99 -15.50 15.70
CA ILE A 95 -10.98 -14.74 14.43
C ILE A 95 -9.54 -14.53 13.94
N ARG A 96 -8.61 -14.14 14.82
CA ARG A 96 -7.19 -13.97 14.48
C ARG A 96 -6.60 -15.27 13.95
N ASN A 97 -6.79 -16.38 14.65
CA ASN A 97 -6.24 -17.68 14.27
C ASN A 97 -6.79 -18.15 12.91
N LYS A 98 -8.08 -17.89 12.64
CA LYS A 98 -8.70 -18.16 11.34
C LYS A 98 -8.09 -17.31 10.22
N LEU A 99 -7.96 -16.00 10.42
CA LEU A 99 -7.33 -15.11 9.45
C LEU A 99 -5.86 -15.47 9.19
N GLU A 100 -5.12 -15.87 10.23
CA GLU A 100 -3.74 -16.32 10.11
C GLU A 100 -3.63 -17.60 9.25
N SER A 101 -4.56 -18.54 9.41
CA SER A 101 -4.66 -19.73 8.54
C SER A 101 -4.99 -19.37 7.09
N GLU A 102 -5.97 -18.48 6.85
CA GLU A 102 -6.35 -18.04 5.49
C GLU A 102 -5.20 -17.28 4.80
N ILE A 103 -4.45 -16.46 5.54
CA ILE A 103 -3.25 -15.76 5.03
C ILE A 103 -2.14 -16.77 4.71
N GLN A 104 -1.94 -17.79 5.54
CA GLN A 104 -0.91 -18.80 5.31
C GLN A 104 -1.21 -19.64 4.07
N GLU A 105 -2.48 -20.05 3.88
CA GLU A 105 -2.94 -20.79 2.70
C GLU A 105 -2.81 -19.95 1.41
N LEU A 106 -3.27 -18.70 1.43
CA LEU A 106 -3.11 -17.77 0.30
C LEU A 106 -1.63 -17.53 -0.03
N SER A 107 -0.77 -17.40 0.99
CA SER A 107 0.67 -17.21 0.78
C SER A 107 1.30 -18.44 0.12
N ALA A 108 0.95 -19.64 0.58
CA ALA A 108 1.43 -20.88 -0.02
C ALA A 108 1.03 -21.00 -1.51
N SER A 109 -0.24 -20.75 -1.82
CA SER A 109 -0.75 -20.75 -3.21
C SER A 109 -0.05 -19.70 -4.09
N LEU A 110 0.20 -18.50 -3.56
CA LEU A 110 0.90 -17.45 -4.30
C LEU A 110 2.37 -17.82 -4.59
N PHE A 111 3.07 -18.46 -3.65
CA PHE A 111 4.43 -18.95 -3.88
C PHE A 111 4.49 -20.11 -4.88
N GLU A 112 3.51 -21.01 -4.86
CA GLU A 112 3.39 -22.10 -5.84
C GLU A 112 3.16 -21.54 -7.26
N GLU A 113 2.21 -20.61 -7.43
CA GLU A 113 1.93 -19.98 -8.72
C GLU A 113 3.13 -19.18 -9.25
N ALA A 114 3.81 -18.43 -8.37
CA ALA A 114 5.05 -17.73 -8.73
C ALA A 114 6.17 -18.69 -9.18
N TYR A 115 6.29 -19.85 -8.52
CA TYR A 115 7.26 -20.88 -8.90
C TYR A 115 6.92 -21.51 -10.27
N LEU A 116 5.65 -21.79 -10.53
CA LEU A 116 5.17 -22.31 -11.82
C LEU A 116 5.44 -21.31 -12.96
N MET A 117 5.07 -20.03 -12.79
CA MET A 117 5.32 -18.98 -13.78
C MET A 117 6.82 -18.84 -14.12
N VAL A 118 7.69 -18.81 -13.10
CA VAL A 118 9.15 -18.69 -13.30
C VAL A 118 9.71 -19.91 -14.03
N ASN A 119 9.23 -21.12 -13.72
CA ASN A 119 9.68 -22.33 -14.41
C ASN A 119 9.15 -22.44 -15.84
N SER A 120 7.91 -22.01 -16.13
CA SER A 120 7.40 -21.94 -17.51
C SER A 120 8.25 -20.97 -18.34
N ALA A 121 8.50 -19.76 -17.83
CA ALA A 121 9.33 -18.78 -18.51
C ALA A 121 10.78 -19.28 -18.76
N ARG A 122 11.36 -20.04 -17.82
CA ARG A 122 12.66 -20.70 -18.01
C ARG A 122 12.63 -21.79 -19.08
N ALA A 123 11.57 -22.59 -19.14
CA ALA A 123 11.41 -23.64 -20.15
C ALA A 123 11.27 -23.04 -21.56
N GLU A 124 10.42 -22.01 -21.71
CA GLU A 124 10.25 -21.26 -22.96
C GLU A 124 11.55 -20.56 -23.39
N ALA A 125 12.28 -19.93 -22.44
CA ALA A 125 13.57 -19.33 -22.71
C ALA A 125 14.58 -20.35 -23.24
N ALA A 126 14.72 -21.51 -22.58
CA ALA A 126 15.61 -22.59 -23.01
C ALA A 126 15.24 -23.15 -24.40
N GLN A 127 13.94 -23.25 -24.72
CA GLN A 127 13.48 -23.64 -26.06
C GLN A 127 13.86 -22.58 -27.10
N SER A 128 13.68 -21.29 -26.79
CA SER A 128 14.02 -20.18 -27.70
C SER A 128 15.53 -20.09 -27.96
N GLU A 129 16.36 -20.29 -26.93
CA GLU A 129 17.82 -20.30 -27.06
C GLU A 129 18.30 -21.48 -27.92
N LYS A 130 17.70 -22.66 -27.75
CA LYS A 130 17.98 -23.82 -28.60
C LYS A 130 17.68 -23.53 -30.07
N LEU A 131 16.50 -22.97 -30.36
CA LEU A 131 16.11 -22.62 -31.74
C LEU A 131 17.01 -21.54 -32.34
N LEU A 132 17.42 -20.55 -31.54
CA LEU A 132 18.38 -19.51 -31.94
C LEU A 132 19.75 -20.12 -32.28
N LYS A 133 20.24 -21.08 -31.48
CA LYS A 133 21.50 -21.80 -31.74
C LYS A 133 21.43 -22.63 -33.03
N GLU A 134 20.31 -23.31 -33.28
CA GLU A 134 20.08 -24.03 -34.53
C GLU A 134 20.00 -23.10 -35.75
N ALA A 135 19.39 -21.92 -35.61
CA ALA A 135 19.31 -20.91 -36.67
C ALA A 135 20.70 -20.30 -36.97
N ASN A 136 21.48 -19.95 -35.94
CA ASN A 136 22.85 -19.46 -36.12
C ASN A 136 23.74 -20.49 -36.81
N GLY A 137 23.66 -21.77 -36.43
CA GLY A 137 24.40 -22.83 -37.12
C GLY A 137 24.07 -22.94 -38.61
N LYS A 138 22.81 -22.72 -39.02
CA LYS A 138 22.42 -22.63 -40.43
C LYS A 138 23.00 -21.40 -41.13
N ILE A 139 23.02 -20.26 -40.45
CA ILE A 139 23.63 -19.02 -40.96
C ILE A 139 25.13 -19.22 -41.20
N ASP A 140 25.85 -19.85 -40.27
CA ASP A 140 27.29 -20.11 -40.39
C ASP A 140 27.61 -21.00 -41.61
N VAL A 141 26.82 -22.06 -41.82
CA VAL A 141 26.93 -22.93 -43.01
C VAL A 141 26.69 -22.13 -44.30
N LEU A 142 25.60 -21.36 -44.37
CA LEU A 142 25.28 -20.53 -45.55
C LEU A 142 26.34 -19.46 -45.81
N GLN A 143 26.92 -18.86 -44.77
CA GLN A 143 28.04 -17.92 -44.92
C GLN A 143 29.29 -18.59 -45.47
N ALA A 144 29.60 -19.81 -45.03
CA ALA A 144 30.71 -20.60 -45.56
C ALA A 144 30.50 -20.97 -47.03
N GLU A 145 29.29 -21.40 -47.42
CA GLU A 145 28.91 -21.67 -48.81
C GLU A 145 29.03 -20.43 -49.70
N VAL A 146 28.45 -19.30 -49.28
CA VAL A 146 28.54 -18.03 -50.03
C VAL A 146 30.00 -17.56 -50.16
N LYS A 147 30.83 -17.76 -49.13
CA LYS A 147 32.27 -17.44 -49.19
C LYS A 147 33.00 -18.35 -50.20
N ALA A 148 32.71 -19.65 -50.21
CA ALA A 148 33.29 -20.59 -51.16
C ALA A 148 32.85 -20.29 -52.61
N LEU A 149 31.57 -20.01 -52.84
CA LEU A 149 31.04 -19.62 -54.15
C LEU A 149 31.66 -18.31 -54.67
N LYS A 150 31.80 -17.29 -53.80
CA LYS A 150 32.50 -16.05 -54.15
C LYS A 150 33.95 -16.31 -54.56
N GLN A 151 34.67 -17.14 -53.80
CA GLN A 151 36.04 -17.50 -54.14
C GLN A 151 36.12 -18.22 -55.49
N LEU A 152 35.22 -19.18 -55.74
CA LEU A 152 35.17 -19.94 -56.99
C LEU A 152 34.94 -19.00 -58.18
N VAL A 153 33.93 -18.12 -58.11
CA VAL A 153 33.65 -17.13 -59.17
C VAL A 153 34.88 -16.26 -59.46
N ILE A 154 35.53 -15.71 -58.43
CA ILE A 154 36.74 -14.87 -58.58
C ILE A 154 37.88 -15.67 -59.24
N THR A 155 38.04 -16.96 -58.93
CA THR A 155 39.05 -17.82 -59.59
C THR A 155 38.67 -18.27 -61.00
N SER A 156 37.37 -18.32 -61.35
CA SER A 156 36.87 -18.76 -62.66
C SER A 156 36.85 -17.65 -63.71
N THR A 157 36.84 -16.37 -63.31
CA THR A 157 36.93 -15.24 -64.23
C THR A 157 38.26 -14.49 -64.06
N PRO A 158 39.34 -14.86 -64.77
CA PRO A 158 40.54 -14.04 -64.82
C PRO A 158 40.22 -12.66 -65.41
N SER A 159 40.82 -11.62 -64.86
CA SER A 159 40.40 -10.22 -64.99
C SER A 159 40.60 -9.57 -66.37
N THR A 160 39.80 -9.93 -67.36
CA THR A 160 39.60 -9.14 -68.60
C THR A 160 38.13 -9.19 -69.07
N PRO A 161 37.33 -8.13 -68.90
CA PRO A 161 36.00 -8.08 -69.52
C PRO A 161 36.13 -7.96 -71.05
N ASN A 162 35.44 -8.83 -71.78
CA ASN A 162 35.46 -8.89 -73.24
C ASN A 162 34.81 -7.63 -73.87
N LYS A 163 35.62 -6.61 -74.17
CA LYS A 163 35.18 -5.35 -74.80
C LYS A 163 34.41 -5.54 -76.12
N HIS A 164 34.67 -6.64 -76.83
CA HIS A 164 34.06 -6.95 -78.14
C HIS A 164 32.56 -7.33 -78.07
N LEU A 165 31.95 -7.41 -76.89
CA LEU A 165 30.52 -7.71 -76.71
C LEU A 165 29.66 -6.47 -76.41
N HIS A 166 30.25 -5.28 -76.32
CA HIS A 166 29.53 -4.02 -76.07
C HIS A 166 29.86 -2.94 -77.14
N PRO A 167 29.20 -2.95 -78.31
CA PRO A 167 29.45 -2.00 -79.40
C PRO A 167 29.14 -0.53 -79.08
N GLN A 168 28.54 -0.25 -77.91
CA GLN A 168 28.04 1.07 -77.50
C GLN A 168 29.11 1.99 -76.89
N LEU A 169 30.37 1.55 -76.82
CA LEU A 169 31.48 2.33 -76.25
C LEU A 169 32.37 3.02 -77.30
N ASP A 170 32.19 2.73 -78.59
CA ASP A 170 33.04 3.24 -79.69
C ASP A 170 32.37 4.35 -80.51
N THR A 171 32.18 5.54 -79.90
CA THR A 171 31.98 6.80 -80.67
C THR A 171 32.65 8.00 -80.00
N ILE A 172 33.66 8.57 -80.66
CA ILE A 172 34.45 9.77 -80.33
C ILE A 172 34.94 10.34 -81.69
N PRO A 173 35.15 11.67 -81.93
CA PRO A 173 34.63 12.91 -81.34
C PRO A 173 34.12 13.93 -82.42
N THR A 174 33.80 15.19 -82.05
CA THR A 174 34.57 16.40 -82.49
C THR A 174 34.01 17.72 -81.90
N HIS A 175 34.91 18.53 -81.28
CA HIS A 175 34.92 19.99 -81.04
C HIS A 175 33.65 20.77 -80.56
N SER A 176 33.72 21.76 -79.65
CA SER A 176 34.86 22.55 -79.12
C SER A 176 34.67 23.08 -77.67
N THR A 177 35.81 23.47 -77.08
CA THR A 177 36.16 23.96 -75.72
C THR A 177 35.73 25.43 -75.41
N PRO A 178 35.98 26.08 -74.23
CA PRO A 178 37.05 25.79 -73.22
C PRO A 178 36.82 26.09 -71.70
N SER A 179 37.89 25.75 -70.93
CA SER A 179 38.31 26.35 -69.63
C SER A 179 37.58 25.92 -68.34
N ASN A 180 38.23 25.56 -67.23
CA ASN A 180 39.69 25.43 -66.94
C ASN A 180 39.96 24.53 -65.71
N ASN A 181 41.07 23.76 -65.76
CA ASN A 181 42.05 23.44 -64.71
C ASN A 181 41.63 22.92 -63.30
N SER A 182 42.32 21.96 -62.66
CA SER A 182 43.49 21.12 -63.06
C SER A 182 43.89 20.12 -61.94
N THR A 183 44.37 18.90 -62.31
CA THR A 183 45.49 18.09 -61.70
C THR A 183 45.62 17.94 -60.16
N GLN A 184 46.02 16.85 -59.49
CA GLN A 184 46.81 15.60 -59.71
C GLN A 184 46.65 14.73 -58.40
N SER A 185 47.10 13.48 -58.19
CA SER A 185 47.66 12.39 -59.03
C SER A 185 47.64 11.02 -58.31
N VAL A 186 47.60 9.95 -59.10
CA VAL A 186 47.95 8.53 -58.84
C VAL A 186 48.99 8.22 -57.73
N LYS A 187 48.71 7.24 -56.83
CA LYS A 187 49.46 5.95 -56.72
C LYS A 187 48.83 4.90 -55.78
N LEU A 188 48.97 3.62 -56.13
CA LEU A 188 48.66 2.44 -55.30
C LEU A 188 49.76 2.18 -54.25
N THR A 189 49.39 1.68 -53.06
CA THR A 189 49.98 0.46 -52.47
C THR A 189 49.07 -0.16 -51.39
N ILE A 190 49.07 -1.49 -51.29
CA ILE A 190 48.60 -2.26 -50.11
C ILE A 190 49.83 -3.01 -49.56
N PRO A 191 49.99 -3.11 -48.23
CA PRO A 191 50.40 -4.40 -47.67
C PRO A 191 49.64 -4.78 -46.38
N HIS A 192 49.52 -6.09 -46.15
CA HIS A 192 49.05 -6.68 -44.89
C HIS A 192 50.15 -6.65 -43.80
N SER A 193 49.77 -6.57 -42.51
CA SER A 193 50.31 -7.45 -41.43
C SER A 193 49.72 -7.18 -40.03
N VAL A 194 49.18 -8.25 -39.43
CA VAL A 194 49.18 -8.69 -38.02
C VAL A 194 49.59 -7.71 -36.90
N THR A 195 48.74 -7.52 -35.86
CA THR A 195 48.95 -8.00 -34.46
C THR A 195 48.02 -7.33 -33.41
N SER A 196 47.22 -8.16 -32.73
CA SER A 196 46.73 -8.12 -31.33
C SER A 196 46.68 -6.78 -30.52
N LEU A 197 45.47 -6.33 -30.13
CA LEU A 197 44.88 -6.53 -28.77
C LEU A 197 43.53 -5.77 -28.61
N GLN A 198 42.68 -6.25 -27.69
CA GLN A 198 41.35 -5.74 -27.28
C GLN A 198 41.44 -4.61 -26.21
N PRO A 199 40.36 -3.95 -25.69
CA PRO A 199 38.91 -4.33 -25.68
C PRO A 199 37.80 -3.24 -25.88
N LEU A 200 36.58 -3.72 -26.19
CA LEU A 200 35.19 -3.27 -25.83
C LEU A 200 34.90 -1.77 -25.50
N THR A 201 33.90 -1.09 -26.10
CA THR A 201 32.43 -1.35 -25.96
C THR A 201 31.55 -0.47 -26.89
N ASN A 202 30.33 -0.95 -27.19
CA ASN A 202 29.07 -0.26 -27.58
C ASN A 202 29.02 1.00 -28.48
N THR A 203 28.27 0.89 -29.60
CA THR A 203 26.92 1.51 -29.77
C THR A 203 26.29 1.13 -31.12
N LYS A 204 24.97 0.90 -31.17
CA LYS A 204 24.16 0.94 -32.41
C LYS A 204 22.70 1.34 -32.12
N GLU A 205 22.29 2.45 -32.71
CA GLU A 205 20.92 2.71 -33.17
C GLU A 205 20.80 2.24 -34.66
N LYS A 206 19.68 2.23 -35.41
CA LYS A 206 18.29 2.74 -35.28
C LYS A 206 17.36 2.08 -36.34
N THR A 207 16.05 2.37 -36.27
CA THR A 207 15.01 2.37 -37.36
C THR A 207 14.48 1.08 -38.05
N SER A 208 13.35 0.56 -37.54
CA SER A 208 11.98 0.44 -38.16
C SER A 208 11.72 0.16 -39.65
N PHE A 209 10.73 -0.71 -39.98
CA PHE A 209 9.57 -0.49 -40.91
C PHE A 209 8.45 -1.57 -40.67
N PHE A 210 7.26 -1.48 -41.30
CA PHE A 210 5.94 -1.91 -40.74
C PHE A 210 5.25 -3.20 -41.25
N LYS A 211 4.32 -3.78 -40.44
CA LYS A 211 2.83 -3.92 -40.65
C LYS A 211 2.14 -5.32 -40.51
N SER A 212 1.17 -5.41 -39.56
CA SER A 212 -0.06 -6.27 -39.49
C SER A 212 0.02 -7.81 -39.57
N HIS A 213 -0.61 -8.63 -38.70
CA HIS A 213 -2.05 -8.69 -38.37
C HIS A 213 -2.41 -9.70 -37.22
N LYS A 214 -3.64 -9.55 -36.65
CA LYS A 214 -4.51 -10.50 -35.88
C LYS A 214 -4.58 -10.38 -34.33
N ARG A 215 -5.84 -10.25 -33.84
CA ARG A 215 -6.36 -10.54 -32.48
C ARG A 215 -6.35 -12.08 -32.25
N ALA A 216 -6.50 -12.71 -31.07
CA ALA A 216 -6.96 -12.37 -29.70
C ALA A 216 -6.34 -13.43 -28.73
N PRO A 217 -6.77 -13.69 -27.47
CA PRO A 217 -7.75 -13.01 -26.60
C PRO A 217 -7.24 -12.67 -25.17
N SER A 218 -8.14 -12.11 -24.37
CA SER A 218 -7.96 -11.69 -22.97
C SER A 218 -8.21 -12.79 -21.94
N HIS A 219 -7.37 -12.88 -20.90
CA HIS A 219 -7.81 -13.22 -19.54
C HIS A 219 -6.73 -12.86 -18.49
N ASN A 220 -7.10 -12.07 -17.47
CA ASN A 220 -6.54 -12.03 -16.09
C ASN A 220 -6.94 -10.70 -15.41
N ASP A 221 -8.22 -10.59 -15.03
CA ASP A 221 -8.81 -9.34 -14.52
C ASP A 221 -9.42 -9.51 -13.10
N ILE A 222 -8.85 -10.43 -12.32
CA ILE A 222 -9.48 -10.97 -11.08
C ILE A 222 -8.80 -10.50 -9.78
N GLN A 223 -7.47 -10.26 -9.76
CA GLN A 223 -6.78 -9.92 -8.50
C GLN A 223 -6.79 -8.43 -8.12
N SER A 224 -6.89 -7.49 -9.06
CA SER A 224 -6.88 -6.05 -8.77
C SER A 224 -8.15 -5.54 -8.09
N LYS A 225 -9.29 -6.24 -8.24
CA LYS A 225 -10.54 -5.90 -7.53
C LYS A 225 -10.40 -6.09 -6.01
N SER A 226 -9.83 -7.21 -5.58
CA SER A 226 -9.85 -7.65 -4.18
C SER A 226 -9.16 -6.72 -3.19
N ILE A 227 -8.14 -5.95 -3.61
CA ILE A 227 -7.36 -5.09 -2.70
C ILE A 227 -8.06 -3.74 -2.49
N ILE A 228 -8.61 -3.14 -3.55
CA ILE A 228 -9.32 -1.86 -3.47
C ILE A 228 -10.62 -2.07 -2.68
N ASP A 229 -11.37 -3.14 -2.96
CA ASP A 229 -12.57 -3.48 -2.20
C ASP A 229 -12.24 -3.65 -0.70
N LYS A 230 -11.18 -4.39 -0.34
CA LYS A 230 -10.78 -4.59 1.07
C LYS A 230 -10.34 -3.31 1.79
N LEU A 231 -9.82 -2.30 1.09
CA LEU A 231 -9.41 -1.04 1.69
C LEU A 231 -10.61 -0.15 2.07
N PHE A 232 -11.68 -0.16 1.27
CA PHE A 232 -12.81 0.76 1.44
C PHE A 232 -14.09 0.10 2.01
N GLN A 233 -14.26 -1.22 1.90
CA GLN A 233 -15.46 -1.96 2.32
C GLN A 233 -15.55 -2.26 3.84
N SER A 234 -14.67 -1.68 4.65
CA SER A 234 -14.58 -1.92 6.11
C SER A 234 -15.68 -1.23 6.94
N SER A 235 -16.62 -0.52 6.32
CA SER A 235 -17.72 0.20 6.99
C SER A 235 -19.14 -0.27 6.64
N SER A 236 -19.35 -1.50 6.15
CA SER A 236 -20.71 -2.03 5.88
C SER A 236 -20.87 -3.55 6.01
N LYS A 237 -20.77 -4.07 7.26
CA LYS A 237 -21.45 -5.29 7.77
C LYS A 237 -21.09 -5.55 9.24
N ILE A 238 -21.73 -4.82 10.16
CA ILE A 238 -21.89 -5.30 11.53
C ILE A 238 -23.26 -5.95 11.57
N GLN A 239 -23.32 -7.28 11.76
CA GLN A 239 -24.57 -7.94 12.11
C GLN A 239 -24.98 -7.50 13.51
N GLU A 240 -26.19 -6.97 13.65
CA GLU A 240 -26.74 -6.59 14.93
C GLU A 240 -26.85 -7.81 15.86
N ASN A 241 -26.31 -7.67 17.06
CA ASN A 241 -26.75 -8.45 18.21
C ASN A 241 -26.90 -7.46 19.37
N ASN A 242 -28.15 -7.05 19.59
CA ASN A 242 -28.50 -6.08 20.63
C ASN A 242 -28.25 -6.66 22.03
N ASN A 243 -27.54 -5.89 22.87
CA ASN A 243 -27.90 -5.72 24.28
C ASN A 243 -27.29 -4.42 24.83
N HIS A 244 -28.11 -3.64 25.54
CA HIS A 244 -27.78 -2.27 25.93
C HIS A 244 -26.72 -2.17 27.03
N GLN A 245 -25.80 -1.19 26.89
CA GLN A 245 -25.40 -0.33 28.00
C GLN A 245 -25.28 1.14 27.53
N ASN A 246 -25.66 2.07 28.40
CA ASN A 246 -25.86 3.48 28.09
C ASN A 246 -24.56 4.22 27.78
N LYS A 247 -24.28 4.41 26.48
CA LYS A 247 -23.62 5.61 25.96
C LYS A 247 -24.62 6.35 25.07
N PRO A 248 -24.54 7.69 24.95
CA PRO A 248 -25.25 8.42 23.91
C PRO A 248 -24.59 8.16 22.56
N ASN A 249 -24.75 6.94 22.05
CA ASN A 249 -24.48 6.62 20.65
C ASN A 249 -25.53 7.36 19.82
N PHE A 250 -25.17 8.51 19.25
CA PHE A 250 -25.93 9.10 18.16
C PHE A 250 -25.65 8.29 16.88
N SER A 251 -26.07 7.02 16.92
CA SER A 251 -26.18 6.19 15.73
C SER A 251 -27.35 6.72 14.94
N PHE A 252 -27.08 7.51 13.90
CA PHE A 252 -28.03 7.61 12.81
C PHE A 252 -28.28 6.18 12.32
N THR A 253 -29.50 5.69 12.52
CA THR A 253 -29.92 4.36 12.07
C THR A 253 -29.75 4.29 10.55
N ALA A 254 -29.49 3.08 10.03
CA ALA A 254 -29.40 2.87 8.58
C ALA A 254 -30.69 3.32 7.85
N ASP A 255 -31.82 3.33 8.56
CA ASP A 255 -33.14 3.83 8.13
C ASP A 255 -33.23 5.32 7.78
N ILE A 256 -32.15 6.11 7.95
CA ILE A 256 -32.12 7.56 7.64
C ILE A 256 -31.16 7.87 6.47
N ALA A 257 -30.43 6.88 5.94
CA ALA A 257 -29.47 7.08 4.86
C ALA A 257 -30.15 7.20 3.49
N GLU A 258 -30.84 8.32 3.25
CA GLU A 258 -31.44 8.63 1.95
C GLU A 258 -30.39 9.08 0.91
N PHE A 259 -30.69 8.78 -0.35
CA PHE A 259 -29.86 9.12 -1.50
C PHE A 259 -30.18 10.55 -1.96
N ASP A 260 -29.17 11.44 -1.97
CA ASP A 260 -29.33 12.81 -2.45
C ASP A 260 -29.18 12.87 -3.98
N PRO A 261 -30.26 13.17 -4.75
CA PRO A 261 -30.18 13.19 -6.21
C PRO A 261 -29.31 14.32 -6.77
N ILE A 262 -29.11 15.41 -6.02
CA ILE A 262 -28.29 16.55 -6.42
C ILE A 262 -26.82 16.15 -6.31
N LEU A 263 -26.38 15.66 -5.14
CA LEU A 263 -25.00 15.20 -4.93
C LEU A 263 -24.63 14.05 -5.88
N PHE A 264 -25.56 13.12 -6.10
CA PHE A 264 -25.32 12.02 -7.03
C PHE A 264 -25.19 12.51 -8.48
N LYS A 265 -26.03 13.46 -8.91
CA LYS A 265 -25.94 14.03 -10.25
C LYS A 265 -24.60 14.75 -10.45
N GLU A 266 -24.21 15.61 -9.52
CA GLU A 266 -22.93 16.33 -9.53
C GLU A 266 -21.73 15.35 -9.61
N LEU A 267 -21.75 14.29 -8.79
CA LEU A 267 -20.72 13.24 -8.81
C LEU A 267 -20.69 12.45 -10.12
N ASN A 268 -21.85 12.11 -10.68
CA ASN A 268 -21.95 11.36 -11.93
C ASN A 268 -21.44 12.19 -13.12
N GLU A 269 -21.78 13.49 -13.17
CA GLU A 269 -21.25 14.43 -14.17
C GLU A 269 -19.73 14.61 -14.03
N TRP A 270 -19.21 14.69 -12.80
CA TRP A 270 -17.76 14.70 -12.54
C TRP A 270 -17.07 13.41 -12.99
N LYS A 271 -17.66 12.24 -12.72
CA LYS A 271 -17.06 10.93 -13.02
C LYS A 271 -16.88 10.67 -14.53
N GLU A 272 -17.69 11.28 -15.38
CA GLU A 272 -17.52 11.21 -16.84
C GLU A 272 -16.26 11.95 -17.34
N LYS A 273 -15.78 12.97 -16.58
CA LYS A 273 -14.58 13.75 -16.89
C LYS A 273 -13.82 14.10 -15.59
N PRO A 274 -13.21 13.11 -14.93
CA PRO A 274 -12.70 13.27 -13.57
C PRO A 274 -11.48 14.19 -13.55
N ASP A 275 -11.62 15.33 -12.88
CA ASP A 275 -10.52 16.25 -12.62
C ASP A 275 -10.46 16.65 -11.14
N LEU A 276 -9.26 16.96 -10.64
CA LEU A 276 -9.02 17.31 -9.23
C LEU A 276 -8.96 18.83 -9.00
N GLY A 277 -9.06 19.63 -10.06
CA GLY A 277 -9.12 21.09 -9.97
C GLY A 277 -10.41 21.55 -9.29
N SER A 278 -10.28 22.14 -8.10
CA SER A 278 -11.40 22.61 -7.25
C SER A 278 -12.47 23.42 -7.99
N ILE A 279 -12.06 24.25 -8.96
CA ILE A 279 -12.94 25.16 -9.72
C ILE A 279 -13.60 24.53 -10.96
N ASN A 280 -13.17 23.33 -11.38
CA ASN A 280 -13.56 22.74 -12.67
C ASN A 280 -14.83 21.88 -12.59
N SER A 281 -15.40 21.65 -11.40
CA SER A 281 -16.64 20.90 -11.22
C SER A 281 -17.41 21.36 -9.99
N ASP A 282 -18.75 21.38 -10.10
CA ASP A 282 -19.63 21.75 -8.99
C ASP A 282 -19.52 20.77 -7.81
N PHE A 283 -19.37 19.47 -8.12
CA PHE A 283 -19.10 18.42 -7.14
C PHE A 283 -17.91 18.76 -6.23
N LEU A 284 -16.72 19.00 -6.81
CA LEU A 284 -15.55 19.30 -5.98
C LEU A 284 -15.71 20.62 -5.26
N LYS A 285 -16.14 21.68 -5.95
CA LYS A 285 -16.34 23.00 -5.35
C LYS A 285 -17.17 22.91 -4.05
N ARG A 286 -18.28 22.16 -4.10
CA ARG A 286 -19.12 21.88 -2.93
C ARG A 286 -18.35 21.19 -1.81
N VAL A 287 -17.61 20.12 -2.10
CA VAL A 287 -16.82 19.39 -1.08
C VAL A 287 -15.70 20.27 -0.50
N TYR A 288 -15.09 21.15 -1.30
CA TYR A 288 -14.12 22.12 -0.82
C TYR A 288 -14.75 23.11 0.17
N ASP A 289 -15.89 23.71 -0.20
CA ASP A 289 -16.59 24.71 0.61
C ASP A 289 -17.22 24.13 1.90
N GLU A 290 -17.87 22.96 1.81
CA GLU A 290 -18.62 22.33 2.92
C GLU A 290 -17.72 21.52 3.89
N ASP A 291 -16.70 20.83 3.37
CA ASP A 291 -15.90 19.86 4.12
C ASP A 291 -14.42 20.22 4.25
N ILE A 292 -13.70 20.39 3.12
CA ILE A 292 -12.23 20.46 3.12
C ILE A 292 -11.72 21.75 3.75
N PHE A 293 -12.17 22.93 3.29
CA PHE A 293 -11.70 24.19 3.86
C PHE A 293 -12.05 24.30 5.35
N PRO A 294 -13.27 23.96 5.83
CA PRO A 294 -13.55 23.92 7.25
C PRO A 294 -12.74 22.86 8.02
N CYS A 295 -12.46 21.69 7.45
CA CYS A 295 -11.68 20.64 8.10
C CYS A 295 -10.19 20.97 8.19
N LEU A 296 -9.63 21.72 7.24
CA LEU A 296 -8.22 22.13 7.26
C LEU A 296 -8.02 23.56 7.79
N ASN A 297 -9.08 24.24 8.23
CA ASN A 297 -9.00 25.52 8.91
C ASN A 297 -8.27 25.40 10.27
N PHE A 298 -6.95 25.59 10.26
CA PHE A 298 -6.11 25.67 11.47
C PHE A 298 -5.71 27.12 11.78
N SER A 299 -5.13 27.35 12.96
CA SER A 299 -4.68 28.68 13.41
C SER A 299 -3.50 29.19 12.58
N ASN A 300 -2.55 28.31 12.22
CA ASN A 300 -1.40 28.67 11.40
C ASN A 300 -1.78 28.70 9.92
N LYS A 301 -2.21 29.88 9.43
CA LYS A 301 -2.68 30.05 8.04
C LYS A 301 -1.62 29.71 7.00
N ARG A 302 -0.38 30.16 7.20
CA ARG A 302 0.72 29.86 6.27
C ARG A 302 0.91 28.35 6.08
N LEU A 303 1.02 27.59 7.18
CA LEU A 303 1.15 26.13 7.08
C LEU A 303 -0.13 25.45 6.57
N THR A 304 -1.31 26.07 6.77
CA THR A 304 -2.56 25.59 6.18
C THR A 304 -2.53 25.72 4.64
N ASP A 305 -2.07 26.85 4.11
CA ASP A 305 -1.97 27.09 2.67
C ASP A 305 -0.90 26.21 2.00
N GLU A 306 0.22 25.97 2.70
CA GLU A 306 1.26 25.02 2.28
C GLU A 306 0.74 23.56 2.32
N LEU A 307 -0.03 23.20 3.35
CA LEU A 307 -0.66 21.88 3.51
C LEU A 307 -1.72 21.60 2.44
N MET A 308 -2.60 22.56 2.12
CA MET A 308 -3.59 22.41 1.04
C MET A 308 -2.91 22.03 -0.28
N LYS A 309 -1.88 22.79 -0.68
CA LYS A 309 -1.09 22.52 -1.89
C LYS A 309 -0.43 21.15 -1.83
N ALA A 310 0.16 20.78 -0.69
CA ALA A 310 0.82 19.50 -0.50
C ALA A 310 -0.15 18.30 -0.61
N ILE A 311 -1.39 18.45 -0.12
CA ILE A 311 -2.45 17.44 -0.27
C ILE A 311 -2.83 17.30 -1.74
N GLU A 312 -3.06 18.41 -2.45
CA GLU A 312 -3.39 18.42 -3.89
C GLU A 312 -2.28 17.77 -4.72
N SER A 313 -1.00 18.10 -4.45
CA SER A 313 0.18 17.52 -5.12
C SER A 313 0.61 16.14 -4.60
N ASN A 314 -0.13 15.55 -3.66
CA ASN A 314 0.10 14.20 -3.13
C ASN A 314 1.49 13.99 -2.48
N CYS A 315 2.02 14.98 -1.77
CA CYS A 315 3.36 14.92 -1.16
C CYS A 315 3.38 15.07 0.37
N VAL A 316 2.22 14.94 1.03
CA VAL A 316 2.12 14.92 2.50
C VAL A 316 2.56 13.57 3.05
N CYS A 317 3.56 13.58 3.94
CA CYS A 317 3.96 12.41 4.71
C CYS A 317 3.65 12.65 6.20
N ILE A 318 3.05 11.66 6.86
CA ILE A 318 2.80 11.68 8.31
C ILE A 318 3.42 10.43 8.93
N GLU A 319 4.21 10.63 9.97
CA GLU A 319 4.88 9.57 10.73
C GLU A 319 4.57 9.71 12.22
N GLU A 320 4.57 8.60 12.94
CA GLU A 320 4.57 8.57 14.41
C GLU A 320 6.00 8.75 14.93
N LEU A 321 6.15 9.44 16.06
CA LEU A 321 7.45 9.62 16.71
C LEU A 321 7.96 8.30 17.29
N SER A 322 9.26 8.05 17.19
CA SER A 322 9.86 6.86 17.80
C SER A 322 9.80 6.90 19.33
N THR A 323 9.78 5.74 19.98
CA THR A 323 9.74 5.64 21.45
C THR A 323 10.88 6.40 22.14
N SER A 324 12.03 6.54 21.47
CA SER A 324 13.15 7.39 21.91
C SER A 324 12.85 8.89 21.87
N GLN A 325 12.21 9.38 20.79
CA GLN A 325 11.81 10.79 20.64
C GLN A 325 10.70 11.16 21.62
N GLN A 326 9.81 10.22 21.95
CA GLN A 326 8.76 10.39 22.95
C GLN A 326 9.29 10.53 24.39
N GLN A 327 10.54 10.14 24.66
CA GLN A 327 11.14 10.20 26.01
C GLN A 327 12.08 11.40 26.22
N SER A 328 12.59 12.01 25.15
CA SER A 328 13.57 13.11 25.25
C SER A 328 12.95 14.50 25.35
N GLU A 329 11.73 14.67 24.84
CA GLU A 329 11.04 15.95 24.73
C GLU A 329 9.94 16.12 25.79
N PRO A 330 9.63 17.34 26.25
CA PRO A 330 8.47 17.57 27.11
C PRO A 330 7.20 17.16 26.37
N PHE A 331 6.47 16.17 26.90
CA PHE A 331 5.26 15.57 26.28
C PHE A 331 4.18 16.57 25.81
N SER A 332 4.21 17.82 26.29
CA SER A 332 3.27 18.88 25.96
C SER A 332 3.95 19.95 25.10
N GLN A 333 3.78 19.85 23.78
CA GLN A 333 4.39 20.74 22.77
C GLN A 333 3.32 21.57 22.04
N ILE A 334 3.74 22.63 21.37
CA ILE A 334 2.83 23.41 20.51
C ILE A 334 2.67 22.67 19.19
N CYS A 335 1.45 22.24 18.86
CA CYS A 335 1.16 21.64 17.56
C CYS A 335 1.32 22.69 16.45
N GLY A 336 2.21 22.47 15.49
CA GLY A 336 2.59 23.48 14.50
C GLY A 336 1.45 23.93 13.57
N LEU A 337 0.44 23.09 13.34
CA LEU A 337 -0.75 23.46 12.57
C LEU A 337 -1.73 24.31 13.41
N SER A 338 -2.13 23.82 14.58
CA SER A 338 -3.16 24.48 15.40
C SER A 338 -2.64 25.59 16.31
N ASN A 339 -1.33 25.70 16.52
CA ASN A 339 -0.68 26.54 17.54
C ASN A 339 -1.24 26.35 18.97
N ILE A 340 -1.81 25.17 19.25
CA ILE A 340 -2.34 24.80 20.58
C ILE A 340 -1.33 23.86 21.27
N GLN A 341 -1.07 24.12 22.54
CA GLN A 341 -0.27 23.23 23.38
C GLN A 341 -1.01 21.89 23.59
N SER A 342 -0.38 20.79 23.19
CA SER A 342 -1.00 19.47 23.11
C SER A 342 0.06 18.37 23.16
N ILE A 343 -0.38 17.14 23.45
CA ILE A 343 0.47 15.97 23.30
C ILE A 343 0.59 15.65 21.80
N CYS A 344 1.82 15.68 21.29
CA CYS A 344 2.14 15.52 19.87
C CYS A 344 2.96 14.24 19.66
N HIS A 345 2.29 13.13 19.32
CA HIS A 345 2.95 11.87 18.98
C HIS A 345 3.26 11.72 17.48
N TYR A 346 2.86 12.70 16.66
CA TYR A 346 2.98 12.63 15.21
C TYR A 346 3.79 13.81 14.68
N LYS A 347 4.46 13.57 13.56
CA LYS A 347 5.14 14.59 12.77
C LYS A 347 4.62 14.55 11.32
N ILE A 348 4.48 15.71 10.70
CA ILE A 348 4.05 15.88 9.31
C ILE A 348 5.15 16.55 8.50
N LYS A 349 5.27 16.15 7.25
CA LYS A 349 6.15 16.74 6.23
C LYS A 349 5.27 17.16 5.06
N LEU A 350 5.41 18.40 4.60
CA LEU A 350 4.57 18.98 3.54
C LEU A 350 5.25 18.93 2.16
N SER A 351 6.55 18.66 2.11
CA SER A 351 7.31 18.47 0.88
C SER A 351 8.54 17.59 1.17
N GLU A 352 9.10 16.93 0.17
CA GLU A 352 10.35 16.15 0.32
C GLU A 352 11.50 16.98 0.92
N ASN A 353 11.50 18.30 0.70
CA ASN A 353 12.51 19.23 1.20
C ASN A 353 12.06 20.05 2.44
N SER A 354 10.84 19.85 2.96
CA SER A 354 10.40 20.57 4.18
C SER A 354 10.95 19.93 5.45
N GLU A 355 11.05 20.71 6.52
CA GLU A 355 11.30 20.18 7.85
C GLU A 355 10.08 19.39 8.37
N TRP A 356 10.30 18.60 9.43
CA TRP A 356 9.26 17.87 10.13
C TRP A 356 8.56 18.77 11.15
N ILE A 357 7.23 18.87 11.05
CA ILE A 357 6.39 19.70 11.91
C ILE A 357 5.65 18.80 12.88
N LEU A 358 5.74 19.08 14.19
CA LEU A 358 5.09 18.27 15.22
C LEU A 358 3.58 18.60 15.30
N ILE A 359 2.74 17.58 15.32
CA ILE A 359 1.28 17.72 15.30
C ILE A 359 0.55 16.84 16.32
N SER A 360 -0.56 17.38 16.84
CA SER A 360 -1.46 16.66 17.73
C SER A 360 -2.24 15.58 16.99
N LYS A 361 -2.73 14.57 17.74
CA LYS A 361 -3.60 13.51 17.21
C LYS A 361 -4.83 14.05 16.49
N LEU A 362 -5.44 15.13 17.02
CA LEU A 362 -6.59 15.80 16.41
C LEU A 362 -6.25 16.37 15.02
N SER A 363 -5.12 17.09 14.91
CA SER A 363 -4.67 17.64 13.63
C SER A 363 -4.32 16.53 12.63
N ARG A 364 -3.63 15.47 13.09
CA ARG A 364 -3.33 14.27 12.29
C ARG A 364 -4.59 13.62 11.72
N ASN A 365 -5.64 13.47 12.51
CA ASN A 365 -6.91 12.89 12.05
C ASN A 365 -7.63 13.78 11.01
N ARG A 366 -7.64 15.11 11.21
CA ARG A 366 -8.22 16.09 10.27
C ARG A 366 -7.49 16.13 8.92
N VAL A 367 -6.18 15.93 8.91
CA VAL A 367 -5.40 15.84 7.66
C VAL A 367 -5.65 14.53 6.94
N ILE A 368 -5.62 13.40 7.65
CA ILE A 368 -5.73 12.08 7.03
C ILE A 368 -7.11 11.83 6.43
N SER A 369 -8.20 12.26 7.09
CA SER A 369 -9.54 12.13 6.51
C SER A 369 -9.67 12.82 5.14
N VAL A 370 -8.99 13.95 4.95
CA VAL A 370 -8.92 14.66 3.67
C VAL A 370 -7.96 13.96 2.69
N CYS A 371 -6.79 13.49 3.14
CA CYS A 371 -5.87 12.71 2.30
C CYS A 371 -6.52 11.43 1.76
N ASP A 372 -7.28 10.71 2.58
CA ASP A 372 -8.02 9.49 2.20
C ASP A 372 -9.03 9.79 1.08
N PHE A 373 -9.76 10.92 1.20
CA PHE A 373 -10.69 11.39 0.18
C PHE A 373 -10.00 11.70 -1.15
N PHE A 374 -8.92 12.50 -1.15
CA PHE A 374 -8.16 12.78 -2.39
C PHE A 374 -7.51 11.53 -2.98
N THR A 375 -7.09 10.57 -2.15
CA THR A 375 -6.54 9.29 -2.60
C THR A 375 -7.61 8.47 -3.34
N TYR A 376 -8.83 8.40 -2.80
CA TYR A 376 -9.95 7.74 -3.47
C TYR A 376 -10.33 8.43 -4.78
N LEU A 377 -10.37 9.77 -4.81
CA LEU A 377 -10.63 10.52 -6.05
C LEU A 377 -9.57 10.27 -7.13
N ARG A 378 -8.28 10.17 -6.76
CA ARG A 378 -7.21 9.77 -7.68
C ARG A 378 -7.46 8.38 -8.25
N TYR A 379 -7.83 7.41 -7.43
CA TYR A 379 -8.16 6.06 -7.90
C TYR A 379 -9.35 6.02 -8.87
N ILE A 380 -10.35 6.90 -8.69
CA ILE A 380 -11.44 7.05 -9.67
C ILE A 380 -10.90 7.68 -10.97
N LYS A 381 -10.14 8.78 -10.87
CA LYS A 381 -9.56 9.50 -12.02
C LYS A 381 -8.63 8.62 -12.87
N ASP A 382 -7.83 7.79 -12.22
CA ASP A 382 -6.87 6.89 -12.86
C ASP A 382 -7.52 5.58 -13.37
N GLY A 383 -8.85 5.43 -13.21
CA GLY A 383 -9.61 4.26 -13.67
C GLY A 383 -9.35 2.97 -12.88
N LEU A 384 -8.79 3.07 -11.67
CA LEU A 384 -8.51 1.94 -10.79
C LEU A 384 -9.78 1.40 -10.10
N VAL A 385 -10.76 2.26 -9.86
CA VAL A 385 -12.05 1.88 -9.27
C VAL A 385 -12.99 1.31 -10.35
N LYS A 386 -13.34 0.02 -10.22
CA LYS A 386 -14.23 -0.71 -11.16
C LYS A 386 -15.69 -0.85 -10.67
N SER A 387 -16.01 -0.31 -9.50
CA SER A 387 -17.36 -0.27 -8.92
C SER A 387 -18.35 0.52 -9.76
N ASP A 388 -19.65 0.30 -9.52
CA ASP A 388 -20.70 1.13 -10.10
C ASP A 388 -20.77 2.53 -9.43
N VAL A 389 -21.56 3.44 -10.03
CA VAL A 389 -21.66 4.83 -9.56
C VAL A 389 -22.38 4.94 -8.21
N HIS A 390 -23.27 4.00 -7.85
CA HIS A 390 -23.94 4.01 -6.56
C HIS A 390 -23.01 3.58 -5.42
N GLU A 391 -22.17 2.56 -5.64
CA GLU A 391 -21.10 2.19 -4.70
C GLU A 391 -20.09 3.33 -4.55
N ILE A 392 -19.66 3.95 -5.66
CA ILE A 392 -18.75 5.11 -5.62
C ILE A 392 -19.38 6.27 -4.85
N TYR A 393 -20.66 6.56 -5.06
CA TYR A 393 -21.39 7.58 -4.31
C TYR A 393 -21.37 7.32 -2.80
N TRP A 394 -21.71 6.11 -2.34
CA TRP A 394 -21.71 5.83 -0.92
C TRP A 394 -20.31 5.87 -0.29
N ASN A 395 -19.28 5.41 -1.00
CA ASN A 395 -17.89 5.58 -0.57
C ASN A 395 -17.49 7.07 -0.45
N ILE A 396 -17.90 7.92 -1.40
CA ILE A 396 -17.70 9.37 -1.34
C ILE A 396 -18.42 9.97 -0.12
N ILE A 397 -19.67 9.60 0.15
CA ILE A 397 -20.43 10.07 1.32
C ILE A 397 -19.75 9.64 2.64
N ASP A 398 -19.28 8.39 2.74
CA ASP A 398 -18.58 7.90 3.93
C ASP A 398 -17.24 8.62 4.16
N LEU A 399 -16.53 8.99 3.08
CA LEU A 399 -15.30 9.81 3.16
C LEU A 399 -15.61 11.25 3.58
N ARG A 400 -16.63 11.90 3.00
CA ARG A 400 -17.09 13.23 3.44
C ARG A 400 -17.46 13.22 4.92
N LYS A 401 -18.25 12.23 5.36
CA LYS A 401 -18.61 12.00 6.77
C LYS A 401 -17.38 11.86 7.67
N LYS A 402 -16.34 11.12 7.26
CA LYS A 402 -15.06 11.03 8.01
C LYS A 402 -14.38 12.39 8.13
N ILE A 403 -14.37 13.21 7.08
CA ILE A 403 -13.87 14.59 7.12
C ILE A 403 -14.68 15.41 8.15
N THR A 404 -16.02 15.43 8.04
CA THR A 404 -16.89 16.18 8.95
C THR A 404 -16.72 15.75 10.42
N LEU A 405 -16.63 14.45 10.71
CA LEU A 405 -16.41 13.92 12.07
C LEU A 405 -15.04 14.33 12.62
N SER A 406 -13.98 14.19 11.81
CA SER A 406 -12.63 14.56 12.22
C SER A 406 -12.50 16.07 12.53
N ARG A 407 -13.24 16.93 11.81
CA ARG A 407 -13.36 18.38 12.07
C ARG A 407 -13.97 18.66 13.45
N LEU A 408 -14.92 17.84 13.88
CA LEU A 408 -15.56 17.90 15.21
C LEU A 408 -14.73 17.22 16.32
N GLY A 409 -13.64 16.53 15.95
CA GLY A 409 -12.77 15.82 16.89
C GLY A 409 -13.27 14.44 17.33
N LEU A 410 -14.13 13.82 16.52
CA LEU A 410 -14.69 12.48 16.71
C LEU A 410 -13.90 11.42 15.92
#